data_AF-A0AAN4IE58-F1
#
_entry.id   AF-A0AAN4IE58-F1
#
_cell.length_a   1.000
_cell.length_b   1.000
_cell.length_c   1.000
_cell.angle_alpha   90.00
_cell.angle_beta   90.00
_cell.angle_gamma   90.00
#
_symmetry.space_group_name_H-M   'P 1'
#
loop_
_entity.id
_entity.type
_entity.pdbx_description
1 polymer ?
#
loop_
_entity_poly.entity_id
_entity_poly.type
_entity_poly.pdbx_seq_one_letter_code
_entity_poly.pdbx_strand_id
1 'polypeptide(L)'
;MTINKRIMNLSAWLAVLAILCIPGTLHTEDGPLRTEYGFPLRFFTDYHYANSEGTIWFISGIYLNVLLYLFNVLFIYAGIHVILYIKKKITK
;
A
#
# COMPACT_ATOMS: atom_id res chain seq x y z
N MET A 1 1.08 24.18 -12.23
CA MET A 1 0.30 22.92 -12.16
C MET A 1 -0.23 22.80 -10.73
N THR A 2 -1.53 23.05 -10.50
CA THR A 2 -2.09 23.04 -9.14
C THR A 2 -2.40 21.59 -8.72
N ILE A 3 -1.64 21.07 -7.76
CA ILE A 3 -1.89 19.72 -7.21
C ILE A 3 -3.24 19.73 -6.47
N ASN A 4 -4.12 18.79 -6.83
CA ASN A 4 -5.40 18.64 -6.13
C ASN A 4 -5.18 17.91 -4.80
N LYS A 5 -5.05 18.69 -3.71
CA LYS A 5 -4.79 18.18 -2.36
C LYS A 5 -5.84 17.17 -1.88
N ARG A 6 -7.11 17.33 -2.31
CA ARG A 6 -8.21 16.44 -1.90
C ARG A 6 -8.06 15.05 -2.53
N ILE A 7 -7.75 15.00 -3.83
CA ILE A 7 -7.49 13.71 -4.52
C ILE A 7 -6.23 13.06 -3.94
N MET A 8 -5.18 13.84 -3.67
CA MET A 8 -3.95 13.31 -3.07
C MET A 8 -4.20 12.67 -1.70
N ASN A 9 -4.94 13.34 -0.81
CA ASN A 9 -5.30 12.79 0.50
C ASN A 9 -6.14 11.52 0.35
N LEU A 10 -7.10 11.52 -0.58
CA LEU A 10 -7.94 10.35 -0.85
C LEU A 10 -7.11 9.16 -1.36
N SER A 11 -6.14 9.41 -2.25
CA SER A 11 -5.20 8.38 -2.72
C SER A 11 -4.34 7.82 -1.58
N ALA A 12 -3.88 8.66 -0.65
CA ALA A 12 -3.13 8.23 0.52
C ALA A 12 -3.95 7.30 1.43
N TRP A 13 -5.22 7.66 1.70
CA TRP A 13 -6.13 6.82 2.47
C TRP A 13 -6.48 5.51 1.75
N LEU A 14 -6.69 5.55 0.43
CA LEU A 14 -6.94 4.34 -0.36
C LEU A 14 -5.75 3.38 -0.32
N ALA A 15 -4.51 3.89 -0.39
CA ALA A 15 -3.31 3.06 -0.29
C ALA A 15 -3.21 2.37 1.09
N VAL A 16 -3.59 3.04 2.18
CA VAL A 16 -3.62 2.44 3.52
C VAL A 16 -4.73 1.40 3.62
N LEU A 17 -5.95 1.72 3.15
CA LEU A 17 -7.07 0.79 3.13
C LEU A 17 -6.78 -0.47 2.31
N ALA A 18 -5.94 -0.36 1.28
CA ALA A 18 -5.53 -1.51 0.49
C ALA A 18 -4.78 -2.58 1.31
N ILE A 19 -4.10 -2.22 2.40
CA ILE A 19 -3.49 -3.21 3.30
C ILE A 19 -4.57 -4.06 3.98
N LEU A 20 -5.69 -3.44 4.35
CA LEU A 20 -6.80 -4.10 5.08
C LEU A 20 -7.72 -4.89 4.16
N CYS A 21 -7.98 -4.37 2.96
CA CYS A 21 -8.97 -4.95 2.04
C CYS A 21 -8.39 -5.99 1.07
N ILE A 22 -7.07 -5.99 0.83
CA ILE A 22 -6.45 -6.88 -0.16
C ILE A 22 -5.63 -7.94 0.57
N PRO A 23 -5.89 -9.24 0.30
CA PRO A 23 -5.12 -10.30 0.93
C PRO A 23 -3.64 -10.16 0.60
N GLY A 24 -2.82 -10.28 1.64
CA GLY A 24 -1.37 -10.29 1.52
C GLY A 24 -0.87 -11.58 0.85
N THR A 25 0.32 -11.52 0.28
CA THR A 25 1.03 -12.69 -0.24
C THR A 25 1.89 -13.29 0.85
N LEU A 26 1.61 -14.55 1.20
CA LEU A 26 2.44 -15.33 2.12
C LEU A 26 3.69 -15.80 1.38
N HIS A 27 4.86 -15.51 1.92
CA HIS A 27 6.14 -15.98 1.41
C HIS A 27 6.72 -17.00 2.41
N THR A 28 6.83 -18.25 1.95
CA THR A 28 7.29 -19.42 2.74
C THR A 28 8.61 -19.99 2.26
N GLU A 29 9.21 -19.45 1.19
CA GLU A 29 10.41 -20.01 0.56
C GLU A 29 11.69 -19.27 1.02
N ASP A 30 12.73 -20.04 1.41
CA ASP A 30 14.12 -19.64 1.69
C ASP A 30 14.36 -18.46 2.65
N GLY A 31 13.42 -18.16 3.56
CA GLY A 31 13.56 -17.04 4.49
C GLY A 31 12.59 -17.06 5.67
N PRO A 32 12.63 -16.03 6.53
CA PRO A 32 11.67 -15.89 7.63
C PRO A 32 10.26 -15.77 7.08
N LEU A 33 9.32 -16.53 7.68
CA LEU A 33 7.92 -16.52 7.30
C LEU A 33 7.39 -15.09 7.32
N ARG A 34 6.89 -14.60 6.19
CA ARG A 34 6.42 -13.22 6.08
C ARG A 34 5.19 -13.10 5.19
N THR A 35 4.36 -12.10 5.47
CA THR A 35 3.21 -11.75 4.64
C THR A 35 3.36 -10.33 4.13
N GLU A 36 3.26 -10.15 2.82
CA GLU A 36 3.41 -8.86 2.15
C GLU A 36 2.05 -8.32 1.71
N TYR A 37 1.75 -7.08 2.09
CA TYR A 37 0.49 -6.38 1.85
C TYR A 37 0.72 -5.08 1.09
N GLY A 38 -0.40 -4.53 0.58
CA GLY A 38 -0.41 -3.30 -0.22
C GLY A 38 -0.75 -3.56 -1.68
N PHE A 39 -1.14 -2.49 -2.37
CA PHE A 39 -1.56 -2.50 -3.76
C PHE A 39 -1.43 -1.10 -4.37
N PRO A 40 -1.10 -0.97 -5.67
CA PRO A 40 -0.69 -2.03 -6.61
C PRO A 40 0.67 -2.70 -6.31
N LEU A 41 1.59 -2.00 -5.65
CA LEU A 41 2.89 -2.54 -5.22
C LEU A 41 2.80 -2.95 -3.74
N ARG A 42 3.41 -4.08 -3.37
CA ARG A 42 3.55 -4.47 -1.96
C ARG A 42 4.50 -3.49 -1.26
N PHE A 43 4.09 -2.95 -0.12
CA PHE A 43 4.88 -1.97 0.62
C PHE A 43 4.84 -2.17 2.14
N PHE A 44 4.01 -3.08 2.62
CA PHE A 44 3.90 -3.43 4.03
C PHE A 44 4.25 -4.91 4.17
N THR A 45 5.18 -5.25 5.05
CA THR A 45 5.62 -6.63 5.27
C THR A 45 5.46 -6.95 6.75
N ASP A 46 4.80 -8.06 7.04
CA ASP A 46 4.64 -8.60 8.39
C ASP A 46 5.46 -9.89 8.52
N TYR A 47 6.49 -9.85 9.36
CA TYR A 47 7.40 -10.96 9.65
C TYR A 47 6.89 -11.76 10.84
N HIS A 48 6.59 -13.03 10.59
CA HIS A 48 6.16 -14.00 11.58
C HIS A 48 7.40 -14.64 12.22
N TYR A 49 7.99 -13.98 13.21
CA TYR A 49 9.08 -14.56 13.99
C TYR A 49 8.56 -15.69 14.89
N ALA A 50 9.26 -16.83 14.91
CA ALA A 50 8.89 -17.99 15.72
C ALA A 50 9.10 -17.81 17.24
N ASN A 51 9.94 -16.85 17.66
CA ASN A 51 10.23 -16.54 19.07
C ASN A 51 9.66 -15.16 19.43
N SER A 52 8.42 -15.13 19.91
CA SER A 52 7.74 -13.91 20.37
C SER A 52 8.33 -13.30 21.65
N GLU A 53 9.22 -14.02 22.35
CA GLU A 53 9.76 -13.63 23.65
C GLU A 53 10.86 -12.55 23.59
N GLY A 54 11.44 -12.28 22.41
CA GLY A 54 12.58 -11.37 22.25
C GLY A 54 12.24 -9.90 21.94
N THR A 55 10.98 -9.58 21.63
CA THR A 55 10.62 -8.28 21.07
C THR A 55 9.55 -7.58 21.91
N ILE A 56 9.99 -6.61 22.71
CA ILE A 56 9.15 -5.80 23.63
C ILE A 56 8.19 -4.87 22.86
N TRP A 57 8.45 -4.65 21.57
CA TRP A 57 7.71 -3.71 20.74
C TRP A 57 6.72 -4.44 19.80
N PHE A 58 5.45 -4.04 19.88
CA PHE A 58 4.36 -4.52 19.00
C PHE A 58 4.67 -4.37 17.49
N ILE A 59 5.53 -3.40 17.12
CA ILE A 59 5.88 -3.09 15.72
C ILE A 59 7.12 -3.88 15.25
N SER A 60 7.77 -4.66 16.12
CA SER A 60 9.07 -5.26 15.81
C SER A 60 9.05 -6.28 14.66
N GLY A 61 7.88 -6.80 14.29
CA GLY A 61 7.69 -7.69 13.15
C GLY A 61 7.30 -6.98 11.84
N ILE A 62 7.14 -5.67 11.84
CA ILE A 62 6.55 -4.95 10.69
C ILE A 62 7.61 -4.11 9.99
N TYR A 63 7.69 -4.23 8.67
CA TYR A 63 8.49 -3.38 7.80
C TYR A 63 7.60 -2.62 6.83
N LEU A 64 7.83 -1.31 6.71
CA LEU A 64 7.10 -0.44 5.79
C LEU A 64 8.07 0.21 4.81
N ASN A 65 7.90 -0.10 3.53
CA ASN A 65 8.64 0.54 2.46
C ASN A 65 7.95 1.86 2.08
N VAL A 66 8.39 2.96 2.69
CA VAL A 66 7.82 4.29 2.50
C VAL A 66 7.88 4.75 1.04
N LEU A 67 8.95 4.38 0.32
CA LEU A 67 9.11 4.75 -1.08
C LEU A 67 8.05 4.05 -1.96
N LEU A 68 7.85 2.75 -1.77
CA LEU A 68 6.80 2.01 -2.48
C LEU A 68 5.40 2.48 -2.09
N TYR A 69 5.19 2.86 -0.83
CA TYR A 69 3.95 3.52 -0.41
C TYR A 69 3.69 4.80 -1.21
N LEU A 70 4.68 5.69 -1.33
CA LEU A 70 4.53 6.93 -2.11
C LEU A 70 4.24 6.64 -3.59
N PHE A 71 4.89 5.63 -4.18
CA PHE A 71 4.56 5.20 -5.54
C PHE A 71 3.12 4.70 -5.67
N ASN A 72 2.61 3.92 -4.70
CA ASN A 72 1.20 3.51 -4.69
C ASN A 72 0.24 4.70 -4.65
N VAL A 73 0.52 5.67 -3.79
CA VAL A 73 -0.28 6.91 -3.71
C VAL A 73 -0.29 7.62 -5.05
N LEU A 74 0.87 7.73 -5.72
CA LEU A 74 0.99 8.34 -7.05
C LEU A 74 0.24 7.53 -8.13
N PHE A 75 0.31 6.20 -8.11
CA PHE A 75 -0.42 5.34 -9.03
C PHE A 75 -1.94 5.52 -8.88
N ILE A 76 -2.45 5.50 -7.65
CA ILE A 76 -3.87 5.71 -7.37
C ILE A 76 -4.29 7.12 -7.80
N TYR A 77 -3.47 8.13 -7.51
CA TYR A 77 -3.71 9.52 -7.91
C TYR A 77 -3.81 9.65 -9.43
N ALA A 78 -2.86 9.06 -10.17
CA ALA A 78 -2.86 9.06 -11.63
C ALA A 78 -4.09 8.31 -12.19
N GLY A 79 -4.43 7.15 -11.61
CA GLY A 79 -5.62 6.37 -11.99
C GLY A 79 -6.92 7.16 -11.86
N ILE A 80 -7.09 7.89 -10.75
CA ILE A 80 -8.27 8.77 -10.56
C ILE A 80 -8.33 9.84 -11.65
N HIS A 81 -7.21 10.48 -11.99
CA HIS A 81 -7.17 11.48 -13.06
C HIS A 81 -7.49 10.89 -14.43
N VAL A 82 -7.00 9.70 -14.74
CA VAL A 82 -7.34 8.98 -15.99
C VAL A 82 -8.83 8.67 -16.06
N ILE A 83 -9.43 8.17 -14.98
CA ILE A 83 -10.87 7.88 -14.92
C ILE A 83 -11.69 9.17 -15.12
N LEU A 84 -11.32 10.27 -14.46
CA LEU A 84 -11.97 11.56 -14.62
C LEU A 84 -11.85 12.09 -16.05
N TYR A 85 -10.68 11.92 -16.67
CA TYR A 85 -10.45 12.31 -18.07
C TYR A 85 -11.32 11.50 -19.03
N ILE A 86 -11.37 10.18 -18.88
CA ILE A 86 -12.21 9.29 -19.70
C ILE A 86 -13.69 9.63 -19.51
N LYS A 87 -14.16 9.77 -18.27
CA LYS A 87 -15.54 10.18 -17.97
C LYS A 87 -15.89 11.47 -18.70
N LYS A 88 -15.03 12.48 -18.62
CA LYS A 88 -15.23 13.77 -19.30
C LYS A 88 -15.31 13.61 -20.83
N LYS A 89 -14.54 12.68 -21.40
CA LYS A 89 -14.56 12.39 -22.84
C LYS A 89 -15.81 11.62 -23.28
N ILE A 90 -16.39 10.78 -22.43
CA ILE A 90 -17.61 10.00 -22.73
C ILE A 90 -18.88 10.84 -22.55
N THR A 91 -18.88 11.76 -21.58
CA THR A 91 -20.03 12.66 -21.32
C THR A 91 -20.11 13.84 -22.30
N LYS A 92 -19.12 14.02 -23.19
CA LYS A 92 -19.03 15.11 -24.15
C LYS A 92 -19.12 14.58 -25.58
#